data_AF-A0A257YK78-F1
#
_entry.id   AF-A0A257YK78-F1
#
_cell.length_a   1.000
_cell.length_b   1.000
_cell.length_c   1.000
_cell.angle_alpha   90.00
_cell.angle_beta   90.00
_cell.angle_gamma   90.00
#
_symmetry.space_group_name_H-M   'P 1'
#
loop_
_entity.id
_entity.type
_entity.pdbx_description
1 polymer ?
#
loop_
_entity_poly.entity_id
_entity_poly.type
_entity_poly.pdbx_seq_one_letter_code
_entity_poly.pdbx_strand_id
1 'polypeptide(L)'
;MAKDRLKIVAALLIGAGIAFPAGLWLSGEPAPERSQPVPADDPGHRRAFSPTVLRDPHFLAEQRKGIEALERRCREAAEFCTEAAEGRRWLAEQR
;
A
#
# COMPACT_ATOMS: atom_id res chain seq x y z
N MET A 1 24.04 -42.37 -3.97
CA MET A 1 24.28 -40.93 -3.74
C MET A 1 23.30 -40.00 -4.46
N ALA A 2 23.17 -40.00 -5.81
CA ALA A 2 22.23 -39.09 -6.49
C ALA A 2 20.74 -39.39 -6.20
N LYS A 3 20.40 -40.68 -6.11
CA LYS A 3 19.03 -41.16 -5.81
C LYS A 3 18.57 -40.79 -4.40
N ASP A 4 19.49 -40.74 -3.44
CA ASP A 4 19.19 -40.43 -2.04
C ASP A 4 18.96 -38.93 -1.84
N ARG A 5 19.74 -38.10 -2.55
CA ARG A 5 19.54 -36.64 -2.60
C ARG A 5 18.19 -36.28 -3.22
N LEU A 6 17.79 -36.98 -4.28
CA LEU A 6 16.49 -36.77 -4.92
C LEU A 6 15.31 -37.07 -3.98
N LYS A 7 15.40 -38.13 -3.18
CA LYS A 7 14.38 -38.48 -2.17
C LYS A 7 14.28 -37.43 -1.06
N ILE A 8 15.41 -36.90 -0.59
CA ILE A 8 15.44 -35.86 0.44
C ILE A 8 14.81 -34.57 -0.08
N VAL A 9 15.14 -34.15 -1.31
CA VAL A 9 14.53 -32.97 -1.94
C VAL A 9 13.03 -33.15 -2.12
N ALA A 10 12.59 -34.31 -2.59
CA ALA A 10 11.16 -34.60 -2.75
C ALA A 10 10.41 -34.56 -1.40
N ALA A 11 10.98 -35.14 -0.34
CA ALA A 11 10.39 -35.11 1.00
C ALA A 11 10.30 -33.67 1.56
N LEU A 12 11.32 -32.84 1.34
CA LEU A 12 11.32 -31.43 1.74
C LEU A 12 10.25 -30.62 1.00
N LEU A 13 10.09 -30.83 -0.30
CA LEU A 13 9.08 -30.13 -1.11
C LEU A 13 7.66 -30.52 -0.70
N ILE A 14 7.42 -31.80 -0.41
CA ILE A 14 6.11 -32.27 0.08
C ILE A 14 5.83 -31.69 1.48
N GLY A 15 6.81 -31.70 2.38
CA GLY A 15 6.68 -31.10 3.70
C GLY A 15 6.34 -29.60 3.65
N ALA A 16 7.05 -28.85 2.80
CA ALA A 16 6.79 -27.43 2.59
C ALA A 16 5.42 -27.16 1.96
N GLY A 17 5.01 -27.99 0.99
CA GLY A 17 3.72 -27.88 0.32
C GLY A 17 2.51 -28.12 1.22
N ILE A 18 2.67 -28.84 2.33
CA ILE A 18 1.59 -29.11 3.29
C ILE A 18 1.63 -28.13 4.47
N ALA A 19 2.83 -27.83 5.00
CA ALA A 19 2.98 -26.95 6.16
C ALA A 19 2.56 -25.50 5.87
N PHE A 20 2.83 -25.01 4.66
CA PHE A 20 2.52 -23.64 4.27
C PHE A 20 1.00 -23.34 4.22
N PRO A 21 0.15 -24.11 3.50
CA PRO A 21 -1.29 -23.87 3.50
C PRO A 21 -1.95 -24.15 4.87
N ALA A 22 -1.45 -25.14 5.62
CA ALA A 22 -1.96 -25.42 6.97
C ALA A 22 -1.67 -24.25 7.94
N GLY A 23 -0.48 -23.64 7.85
CA GLY A 23 -0.13 -22.45 8.63
C GLY A 23 -1.04 -21.26 8.32
N LEU A 24 -1.34 -21.01 7.05
CA LEU A 24 -2.25 -19.93 6.65
C LEU A 24 -3.70 -20.15 7.11
N TRP A 25 -4.17 -21.40 7.15
CA TRP A 25 -5.50 -21.73 7.67
C TRP A 25 -5.59 -21.53 9.18
N LEU A 26 -4.55 -21.88 9.94
CA LEU A 26 -4.52 -21.65 11.39
C LEU A 26 -4.31 -20.17 11.75
N SER A 27 -3.58 -19.39 10.94
CA SER A 27 -3.33 -17.98 11.19
C SER A 27 -4.42 -17.05 10.68
N GLY A 28 -5.57 -17.59 10.26
CA GLY A 28 -6.71 -16.85 9.73
C GLY A 28 -7.49 -16.08 10.80
N GLU A 29 -6.82 -15.22 11.56
CA GLU A 29 -7.55 -14.17 12.26
C GLU A 29 -8.15 -13.22 11.21
N PRO A 30 -9.47 -12.96 11.25
CA PRO A 30 -10.08 -12.03 10.33
C PRO A 30 -9.44 -10.65 10.55
N ALA A 31 -8.93 -10.06 9.47
CA ALA A 31 -8.46 -8.69 9.50
C ALA A 31 -9.61 -7.82 10.06
N PRO A 32 -9.37 -6.98 11.09
CA PRO A 32 -10.43 -6.16 11.65
C PRO A 32 -11.04 -5.31 10.52
N GLU A 33 -12.36 -5.38 10.38
CA GLU A 33 -13.12 -4.56 9.43
C GLU A 33 -12.76 -3.09 9.65
N ARG A 34 -12.04 -2.51 8.69
CA ARG A 34 -11.69 -1.09 8.70
C ARG A 34 -12.88 -0.28 8.19
N SER A 35 -13.96 -0.27 8.97
CA SER A 35 -15.22 0.35 8.59
C SER A 35 -15.89 1.05 9.76
N GLN A 36 -15.19 1.97 10.42
CA GLN A 36 -15.86 3.01 11.19
C GLN A 36 -15.19 4.36 10.91
N PRO A 37 -15.96 5.39 10.49
CA PRO A 37 -15.47 6.75 10.55
C PRO A 37 -15.27 7.08 12.03
N VAL A 38 -14.01 7.19 12.45
CA VAL A 38 -13.68 7.62 13.82
C VAL A 38 -14.22 9.06 13.98
N PRO A 39 -15.02 9.35 15.03
CA PRO A 39 -15.43 10.70 15.34
C PRO A 39 -14.19 11.59 15.51
N ALA A 40 -14.16 12.75 14.85
CA ALA A 40 -13.02 13.66 14.90
C ALA A 40 -12.66 14.16 16.32
N ASP A 41 -13.54 13.93 17.29
CA ASP A 41 -13.45 14.37 18.69
C ASP A 41 -13.30 13.20 19.70
N ASP A 42 -12.73 12.06 19.32
CA ASP A 42 -12.31 11.06 20.32
C ASP A 42 -11.08 11.59 21.10
N PRO A 43 -11.19 11.85 22.42
CA PRO A 43 -10.06 12.31 23.25
C PRO A 43 -8.91 11.30 23.35
N GLY A 44 -9.12 10.04 22.95
CA GLY A 44 -8.08 9.02 22.83
C GLY A 44 -7.33 9.02 21.48
N HIS A 45 -7.85 9.71 20.46
CA HIS A 45 -7.21 9.80 19.15
C HIS A 45 -6.28 11.02 19.09
N ARG A 46 -4.98 10.76 18.88
CA ARG A 46 -4.04 11.83 18.53
C ARG A 46 -4.52 12.44 17.21
N ARG A 47 -4.82 13.74 17.20
CA ARG A 47 -5.03 14.52 15.97
C ARG A 47 -3.72 14.53 15.16
N ALA A 48 -3.50 13.45 14.40
CA ALA A 48 -2.35 13.28 13.53
C ALA A 48 -2.48 14.14 12.27
N PHE A 49 -3.69 14.59 11.95
CA PHE A 49 -3.96 15.50 10.85
C PHE A 49 -3.74 16.94 11.30
N SER A 50 -2.67 17.56 10.83
CA SER A 50 -2.43 18.99 10.99
C SER A 50 -2.81 19.71 9.69
N PRO A 51 -3.89 20.51 9.68
CA PRO A 51 -4.32 21.25 8.49
C PRO A 51 -3.22 22.16 7.91
N THR A 52 -2.29 22.61 8.76
CA THR A 52 -1.16 23.44 8.36
C THR A 52 -0.21 22.74 7.39
N VAL A 53 -0.14 21.40 7.43
CA VAL A 53 0.71 20.61 6.53
C VAL A 53 0.33 20.80 5.07
N LEU A 54 -0.95 21.05 4.77
CA LEU A 54 -1.40 21.27 3.39
C LEU A 54 -0.82 22.53 2.76
N ARG A 55 -0.35 23.48 3.59
CA ARG A 55 0.32 24.72 3.15
C ARG A 55 1.83 24.66 3.26
N ASP A 56 2.39 23.55 3.77
CA ASP A 56 3.82 23.40 3.93
C ASP A 56 4.52 23.31 2.56
N PRO A 57 5.52 24.16 2.27
CA PRO A 57 6.19 24.16 0.97
C PRO A 57 6.87 22.83 0.64
N HIS A 58 7.40 22.13 1.64
CA HIS A 58 8.06 20.85 1.43
C HIS A 58 7.03 19.76 1.09
N PHE A 59 5.91 19.71 1.81
CA PHE A 59 4.79 18.83 1.48
C PHE A 59 4.28 19.06 0.05
N LEU A 60 4.04 20.31 -0.35
CA LEU A 60 3.58 20.63 -1.70
C LEU A 60 4.62 20.27 -2.77
N ALA A 61 5.91 20.36 -2.46
CA ALA A 61 6.98 19.91 -3.36
C ALA A 61 6.97 18.39 -3.54
N GLU A 62 6.75 17.61 -2.48
CA GLU A 62 6.63 16.15 -2.57
C GLU A 62 5.36 15.73 -3.32
N GLN A 63 4.23 16.38 -3.07
CA GLN A 63 3.00 16.14 -3.84
C GLN A 63 3.20 16.39 -5.34
N ARG A 64 3.94 17.44 -5.70
CA ARG A 64 4.29 17.73 -7.09
C ARG A 64 5.08 16.61 -7.75
N LYS A 65 6.08 16.04 -7.07
CA LYS A 65 6.85 14.90 -7.59
C LYS A 65 5.96 13.67 -7.82
N GLY A 66 5.03 13.40 -6.90
CA GLY A 66 4.08 12.31 -7.03
C GLY A 66 3.18 12.48 -8.26
N ILE A 67 2.63 13.68 -8.45
CA ILE A 67 1.78 13.99 -9.61
C ILE A 67 2.57 13.91 -10.91
N GLU A 68 3.81 14.41 -10.96
CA GLU A 68 4.68 14.28 -12.14
C GLU A 68 4.97 12.81 -12.49
N ALA A 69 5.07 11.93 -11.49
CA ALA A 69 5.22 10.50 -11.73
C ALA A 69 3.94 9.87 -12.31
N LEU A 70 2.76 10.26 -11.82
CA LEU A 70 1.47 9.84 -12.38
C LEU A 70 1.29 10.34 -13.82
N GLU A 71 1.60 11.61 -14.08
CA GLU A 71 1.55 12.19 -15.43
C GLU A 71 2.49 11.44 -16.40
N ARG A 72 3.68 11.04 -15.93
CA ARG A 72 4.60 10.21 -16.73
C ARG A 72 3.99 8.84 -17.05
N ARG A 73 3.40 8.16 -16.05
CA ARG A 73 2.73 6.86 -16.26
C ARG A 73 1.55 6.97 -17.21
N CYS A 74 0.77 8.04 -17.14
CA CYS A 74 -0.28 8.30 -18.10
C CYS A 74 0.27 8.44 -19.54
N ARG A 75 1.38 9.16 -19.73
CA ARG A 75 2.00 9.29 -21.07
C ARG A 75 2.58 7.98 -21.59
N GLU A 76 3.19 7.18 -20.72
CA GLU A 76 3.92 5.97 -21.12
C GLU A 76 3.01 4.74 -21.28
N ALA A 77 2.00 4.61 -20.42
CA ALA A 77 1.18 3.40 -20.28
C ALA A 77 -0.33 3.67 -20.35
N ALA A 78 -0.76 4.93 -20.52
CA ALA A 78 -2.17 5.34 -20.44
C ALA A 78 -2.85 5.01 -19.10
N GLU A 79 -2.06 4.86 -18.03
CA GLU A 79 -2.54 4.58 -16.67
C GLU A 79 -2.63 5.86 -15.82
N PHE A 80 -3.62 5.91 -14.93
CA PHE A 80 -3.79 6.97 -13.91
C PHE A 80 -3.92 8.41 -14.45
N CYS A 81 -4.42 8.57 -15.69
CA CYS A 81 -4.53 9.87 -16.33
C CYS A 81 -5.50 10.83 -15.62
N THR A 82 -6.61 10.30 -15.09
CA THR A 82 -7.61 11.09 -14.36
C THR A 82 -7.03 11.60 -13.04
N GLU A 83 -6.35 10.74 -12.30
CA GLU A 83 -5.70 11.02 -11.03
C GLU A 83 -4.58 12.03 -11.21
N ALA A 84 -3.79 11.92 -12.27
CA ALA A 84 -2.79 12.91 -12.64
C ALA A 84 -3.41 14.29 -12.89
N ALA A 85 -4.52 14.34 -13.66
CA ALA A 85 -5.22 15.59 -13.97
C ALA A 85 -5.89 16.22 -12.72
N GLU A 86 -6.50 15.39 -11.87
CA GLU A 86 -7.06 15.83 -10.58
C GLU A 86 -6.00 16.35 -9.63
N GLY A 87 -4.90 15.61 -9.46
CA GLY A 87 -3.78 16.06 -8.64
C GLY A 87 -3.22 17.39 -9.13
N ARG A 88 -3.13 17.58 -10.45
CA ARG A 88 -2.66 18.84 -11.03
C ARG A 88 -3.59 20.01 -10.74
N ARG A 89 -4.91 19.79 -10.81
CA ARG A 89 -5.92 20.81 -10.45
C ARG A 89 -5.84 21.15 -8.97
N TRP A 90 -5.77 20.14 -8.10
CA TRP A 90 -5.64 20.34 -6.66
C TRP A 90 -4.39 21.15 -6.30
N LEU A 91 -3.23 20.85 -6.90
CA LEU A 91 -2.01 21.63 -6.66
C LEU A 91 -2.12 23.09 -7.12
N ALA A 92 -2.90 23.37 -8.17
CA ALA A 92 -3.12 24.73 -8.63
C ALA A 92 -3.97 25.54 -7.64
N GLU A 93 -4.88 24.87 -6.92
CA GLU A 93 -5.70 25.49 -5.86
C GLU A 93 -4.92 25.76 -4.56
N GLN A 94 -3.78 25.09 -4.35
CA GLN A 94 -2.92 25.31 -3.16
C GLN A 94 -1.88 26.43 -3.33
N ARG A 95 -1.84 27.08 -4.50
CA ARG A 95 -0.93 28.20 -4.78
C ARG A 95 -1.56 29.53 -4.36
#